data_AF-A0A7S0GQQ9-F1
#
_entry.id   AF-A0A7S0GQQ9-F1
#
_cell.length_a   1.000
_cell.length_b   1.000
_cell.length_c   1.000
_cell.angle_alpha   90.00
_cell.angle_beta   90.00
_cell.angle_gamma   90.00
#
_symmetry.space_group_name_H-M   'P 1'
#
loop_
_entity.id
_entity.type
_entity.pdbx_description
1 polymer ?
#
loop_
_entity_poly.entity_id
_entity_poly.type
_entity_poly.pdbx_seq_one_letter_code
_entity_poly.pdbx_strand_id
1 'polypeptide(L)'
;IKYAREMKIGTRVWVTSTEKEVVAVGTIRYNGSVSFDKRKHWLGIELDTQSGRHEGTVKGTQYFKTLLPKSGIFVRPKAVKKVPDFLRFLDGDHLRETLKKAKEPLFAELKKAKEAKAKLENELKAFGMELKKASASLEEMKKQNEANQEKSTKLQLELNKEKQSTAKLEAELKALKAKAEEDAKEAKARETKLKGKVKRLQIKSNGSLSRIEAMTLAENKTAEEIERLVNELKKSKENSQSLQTKLEQDKAMADGEIKRLKEELKSSQGQHKQDKAKADGEIKKLKHKLKSSQDQREQDNAKADGEIKGLKKELKSSQNQHQQDNVKADGETKRLKKKLKSSQDKHQQDNAKANRDIKKLKDELKSSQDQREKDNDKAEGEINRLKRELKSSKNQHQQDSTKADREVKRLKEELKSSQVKRQQDSTKADEEINRVKKELKASQDL
;
A
#
# COMPACT_ATOMS: atom_id res chain seq x y z
N ILE A 1 4.83 -18.66 -65.04
CA ILE A 1 4.27 -19.98 -64.67
C ILE A 1 4.61 -20.39 -63.22
N LYS A 2 5.81 -20.09 -62.69
CA LYS A 2 6.23 -20.44 -61.31
C LYS A 2 5.24 -20.04 -60.20
N TYR A 3 4.81 -18.77 -60.14
CA TYR A 3 3.85 -18.26 -59.13
C TYR A 3 2.44 -18.89 -59.19
N ALA A 4 2.00 -19.37 -60.35
CA ALA A 4 0.67 -19.97 -60.50
C ALA A 4 0.61 -21.42 -59.97
N ARG A 5 1.74 -22.13 -59.99
CA ARG A 5 1.85 -23.52 -59.51
C ARG A 5 1.79 -23.64 -57.98
N GLU A 6 2.12 -22.57 -57.26
CA GLU A 6 2.15 -22.55 -55.79
C GLU A 6 0.79 -22.17 -55.15
N MET A 7 -0.18 -21.73 -55.93
CA MET A 7 -1.47 -21.18 -55.47
C MET A 7 -2.61 -22.17 -55.74
N LYS A 8 -2.95 -23.01 -54.76
CA LYS A 8 -3.99 -24.05 -54.92
C LYS A 8 -5.40 -23.46 -54.75
N ILE A 9 -6.38 -24.02 -55.45
CA ILE A 9 -7.81 -23.76 -55.19
C ILE A 9 -8.11 -24.05 -53.71
N GLY A 10 -8.92 -23.22 -53.07
CA GLY A 10 -9.21 -23.26 -51.63
C GLY A 10 -8.23 -22.45 -50.76
N THR A 11 -7.12 -21.95 -51.31
CA THR A 11 -6.15 -21.15 -50.54
C THR A 11 -6.70 -19.76 -50.24
N ARG A 12 -6.57 -19.31 -48.98
CA ARG A 12 -6.84 -17.93 -48.55
C ARG A 12 -5.72 -17.00 -48.95
N VAL A 13 -6.08 -15.89 -49.60
CA VAL A 13 -5.13 -14.97 -50.20
C VAL A 13 -5.51 -13.51 -49.99
N TRP A 14 -4.48 -12.67 -49.87
CA TRP A 14 -4.56 -11.23 -49.99
C TRP A 14 -4.40 -10.83 -51.44
N VAL A 15 -5.32 -10.02 -51.95
CA VAL A 15 -5.26 -9.38 -53.25
C VAL A 15 -4.59 -8.03 -53.07
N THR A 16 -3.57 -7.75 -53.87
CA THR A 16 -2.77 -6.53 -53.74
C THR A 16 -2.95 -5.60 -54.93
N SER A 17 -2.96 -4.29 -54.67
CA SER A 17 -2.91 -3.24 -55.70
C SER A 17 -1.57 -3.22 -56.45
N THR A 18 -1.46 -2.39 -57.48
CA THR A 18 -0.20 -2.09 -58.19
C THR A 18 0.89 -1.55 -57.27
N GLU A 19 0.51 -0.86 -56.20
CA GLU A 19 1.40 -0.32 -55.16
C GLU A 19 1.71 -1.35 -54.04
N LYS A 20 1.35 -2.63 -54.23
CA LYS A 20 1.56 -3.75 -53.29
C LYS A 20 0.80 -3.69 -51.96
N GLU A 21 -0.10 -2.72 -51.78
CA GLU A 21 -1.03 -2.66 -50.66
C GLU A 21 -2.08 -3.77 -50.76
N VAL A 22 -2.48 -4.34 -49.61
CA VAL A 22 -3.56 -5.33 -49.55
C VAL A 22 -4.89 -4.60 -49.66
N VAL A 23 -5.62 -4.87 -50.74
CA VAL A 23 -6.90 -4.19 -51.04
C VAL A 23 -8.12 -5.07 -50.79
N ALA A 24 -7.95 -6.40 -50.80
CA ALA A 24 -9.03 -7.33 -50.51
C ALA A 24 -8.48 -8.67 -50.01
N VAL A 25 -9.35 -9.43 -49.33
CA VAL A 25 -9.08 -10.81 -48.90
C VAL A 25 -10.10 -11.73 -49.55
N GLY A 26 -9.65 -12.91 -49.96
CA GLY A 26 -10.52 -13.87 -50.64
C GLY A 26 -9.92 -15.26 -50.72
N THR A 27 -10.70 -16.17 -51.31
CA THR A 27 -10.36 -17.58 -51.48
C THR A 27 -10.23 -17.90 -52.96
N ILE A 28 -9.15 -18.58 -53.36
CA ILE A 28 -8.97 -19.00 -54.76
C ILE A 28 -10.02 -20.05 -55.10
N ARG A 29 -10.82 -19.81 -56.14
CA ARG A 29 -11.84 -20.74 -56.66
C ARG A 29 -11.53 -21.25 -58.07
N TYR A 30 -10.68 -20.55 -58.82
CA TYR A 30 -10.23 -20.98 -60.14
C TYR A 30 -8.75 -20.66 -60.34
N ASN A 31 -8.00 -21.55 -60.98
CA ASN A 31 -6.58 -21.34 -61.28
C ASN A 31 -6.27 -21.90 -62.68
N GLY A 32 -6.27 -21.06 -63.70
CA GLY A 32 -6.19 -21.54 -65.09
C GLY A 32 -6.17 -20.47 -66.17
N SER A 33 -6.19 -20.93 -67.42
CA SER A 33 -6.39 -20.08 -68.60
C SER A 33 -7.87 -19.76 -68.77
N VAL A 34 -8.19 -18.57 -69.29
CA VAL A 34 -9.58 -18.11 -69.44
C VAL A 34 -9.90 -17.83 -70.91
N SER A 35 -11.16 -18.00 -71.31
CA SER A 35 -11.65 -17.81 -72.68
C SER A 35 -11.46 -16.38 -73.19
N PHE A 36 -11.56 -15.38 -72.30
CA PHE A 36 -11.41 -13.96 -72.64
C PHE A 36 -9.96 -13.48 -72.76
N ASP A 37 -8.98 -14.30 -72.36
CA ASP A 37 -7.55 -14.00 -72.45
C ASP A 37 -6.74 -15.31 -72.43
N LYS A 38 -6.85 -16.07 -73.52
CA LYS A 38 -6.28 -17.42 -73.67
C LYS A 38 -4.75 -17.48 -73.60
N ARG A 39 -4.06 -16.35 -73.74
CA ARG A 39 -2.59 -16.28 -73.76
C ARG A 39 -1.98 -16.18 -72.36
N LYS A 40 -2.79 -15.98 -71.32
CA LYS A 40 -2.29 -15.63 -70.00
C LYS A 40 -3.04 -16.37 -68.89
N HIS A 41 -2.34 -16.60 -67.78
CA HIS A 41 -2.86 -17.34 -66.63
C HIS A 41 -3.56 -16.43 -65.62
N TRP A 42 -4.69 -16.89 -65.07
CA TRP A 42 -5.52 -16.11 -64.15
C TRP A 42 -5.91 -16.91 -62.90
N LEU A 43 -6.06 -16.18 -61.79
CA LEU A 43 -6.66 -16.69 -60.57
C LEU A 43 -8.06 -16.08 -60.43
N GLY A 44 -9.07 -16.94 -60.37
CA GLY A 44 -10.41 -16.57 -59.96
C GLY A 44 -10.51 -16.64 -58.45
N ILE A 45 -10.84 -15.52 -57.81
CA ILE A 45 -10.91 -15.38 -56.35
C ILE A 45 -12.33 -14.97 -55.99
N GLU A 46 -12.90 -15.66 -55.01
CA GLU A 46 -14.10 -15.24 -54.30
C GLU A 46 -13.68 -14.36 -53.12
N LEU A 47 -14.08 -13.09 -53.12
CA LEU A 47 -13.81 -12.15 -52.04
C LEU A 47 -14.78 -12.38 -50.87
N ASP A 48 -14.33 -12.05 -49.67
CA ASP A 48 -15.18 -12.14 -48.48
C ASP A 48 -16.29 -11.08 -48.45
N THR A 49 -16.15 -10.05 -49.27
CA THR A 49 -17.08 -8.93 -49.40
C THR A 49 -17.67 -8.88 -50.81
N GLN A 50 -18.83 -8.23 -50.96
CA GLN A 50 -19.50 -7.99 -52.26
C GLN A 50 -18.83 -6.87 -53.08
N SER A 51 -17.50 -6.85 -53.11
CA SER A 51 -16.67 -5.82 -53.78
C SER A 51 -16.04 -6.33 -55.09
N GLY A 52 -16.43 -7.52 -55.52
CA GLY A 52 -15.98 -8.13 -56.77
C GLY A 52 -16.70 -7.59 -58.00
N ARG A 53 -16.44 -8.23 -59.14
CA ARG A 53 -16.89 -7.77 -60.47
C ARG A 53 -17.89 -8.71 -61.13
N HIS A 54 -17.93 -9.98 -60.70
CA HIS A 54 -18.76 -11.02 -61.29
C HIS A 54 -19.09 -12.11 -60.26
N GLU A 55 -19.96 -13.04 -60.62
CA GLU A 55 -20.37 -14.17 -59.77
C GLU A 55 -19.65 -15.48 -60.14
N GLY A 56 -18.54 -15.33 -60.87
CA GLY A 56 -17.69 -16.42 -61.36
C GLY A 56 -17.96 -16.82 -62.81
N THR A 57 -18.93 -16.19 -63.46
CA THR A 57 -19.16 -16.22 -64.91
C THR A 57 -18.65 -14.94 -65.56
N VAL A 58 -17.86 -15.06 -66.63
CA VAL A 58 -17.33 -13.91 -67.39
C VAL A 58 -17.52 -14.17 -68.88
N LYS A 59 -18.17 -13.22 -69.58
CA LYS A 59 -18.50 -13.30 -71.02
C LYS A 59 -19.20 -14.63 -71.39
N GLY A 60 -20.15 -15.07 -70.58
CA GLY A 60 -20.93 -16.29 -70.81
C GLY A 60 -20.25 -17.61 -70.45
N THR A 61 -18.97 -17.60 -70.06
CA THR A 61 -18.27 -18.80 -69.58
C THR A 61 -18.24 -18.81 -68.05
N GLN A 62 -18.77 -19.88 -67.42
CA GLN A 62 -18.69 -20.08 -65.96
C GLN A 62 -17.37 -20.76 -65.59
N TYR A 63 -16.62 -20.15 -64.66
CA TYR A 63 -15.34 -20.68 -64.17
C TYR A 63 -15.42 -21.17 -62.74
N PHE A 64 -16.20 -20.48 -61.91
CA PHE A 64 -16.51 -20.85 -60.53
C PHE A 64 -17.86 -20.25 -60.16
N LYS A 65 -18.37 -20.61 -58.97
CA LYS A 65 -19.57 -20.00 -58.39
C LYS A 65 -19.19 -19.29 -57.10
N THR A 66 -19.73 -18.10 -56.89
CA THR A 66 -19.57 -17.36 -55.64
C THR A 66 -20.78 -17.56 -54.73
N LEU A 67 -20.55 -17.51 -53.42
CA LEU A 67 -21.56 -17.56 -52.38
C LEU A 67 -22.28 -16.21 -52.24
N LEU A 68 -21.53 -15.12 -52.36
CA LEU A 68 -22.09 -13.76 -52.35
C LEU A 68 -22.19 -13.21 -53.79
N PRO A 69 -23.27 -12.48 -54.13
CA PRO A 69 -23.38 -11.83 -55.43
C PRO A 69 -22.25 -10.81 -55.61
N LYS A 70 -21.76 -10.68 -56.85
CA LYS A 70 -20.65 -9.79 -57.23
C LYS A 70 -19.41 -9.89 -56.32
N SER A 71 -19.05 -11.05 -55.80
CA SER A 71 -17.84 -11.21 -54.96
C SER A 71 -16.65 -11.81 -55.73
N GLY A 72 -16.84 -12.23 -56.97
CA GLY A 72 -15.81 -12.85 -57.79
C GLY A 72 -14.94 -11.82 -58.50
N ILE A 73 -13.62 -12.06 -58.52
CA ILE A 73 -12.66 -11.31 -59.34
C ILE A 73 -11.69 -12.25 -60.06
N PHE A 74 -11.15 -11.79 -61.19
CA PHE A 74 -9.99 -12.40 -61.84
C PHE A 74 -8.76 -11.51 -61.70
N VAL A 75 -7.69 -12.05 -61.15
CA VAL A 75 -6.42 -11.34 -60.97
C VAL A 75 -5.23 -12.17 -61.47
N ARG A 76 -4.10 -11.51 -61.65
CA ARG A 76 -2.84 -12.19 -61.98
C ARG A 76 -2.23 -12.83 -60.74
N PRO A 77 -1.53 -13.98 -60.86
CA PRO A 77 -0.80 -14.58 -59.75
C PRO A 77 0.14 -13.61 -59.00
N LYS A 78 0.70 -12.62 -59.70
CA LYS A 78 1.59 -11.60 -59.10
C LYS A 78 0.88 -10.60 -58.18
N ALA A 79 -0.45 -10.47 -58.29
CA ALA A 79 -1.27 -9.53 -57.51
C ALA A 79 -1.87 -10.20 -56.27
N VAL A 80 -1.29 -11.32 -55.83
CA VAL A 80 -1.87 -12.19 -54.80
C VAL A 80 -0.75 -12.68 -53.88
N LYS A 81 -0.98 -12.62 -52.55
CA LYS A 81 -0.10 -13.16 -51.51
C LYS A 81 -0.89 -14.15 -50.65
N LYS A 82 -0.26 -15.22 -50.14
CA LYS A 82 -0.93 -16.15 -49.23
C LYS A 82 -1.20 -15.48 -47.88
N VAL A 83 -2.38 -15.71 -47.33
CA VAL A 83 -2.67 -15.34 -45.94
C VAL A 83 -1.83 -16.26 -45.02
N PRO A 84 -1.06 -15.69 -44.07
CA PRO A 84 -0.32 -16.46 -43.08
C PRO A 84 -1.21 -17.46 -42.33
N ASP A 85 -0.69 -18.66 -42.05
CA ASP A 85 -1.46 -19.79 -41.50
C ASP A 85 -2.19 -19.45 -40.19
N PHE A 86 -1.58 -18.61 -39.34
CA PHE A 86 -2.19 -18.17 -38.08
C PHE A 86 -3.40 -17.24 -38.27
N LEU A 87 -3.53 -16.58 -39.42
CA LEU A 87 -4.67 -15.72 -39.76
C LEU A 87 -5.76 -16.47 -40.54
N ARG A 88 -5.57 -17.76 -40.85
CA ARG A 88 -6.56 -18.57 -41.59
C ARG A 88 -7.79 -18.95 -40.75
N PHE A 89 -7.66 -18.90 -39.43
CA PHE A 89 -8.71 -19.29 -38.47
C PHE A 89 -9.40 -18.11 -37.79
N LEU A 90 -9.04 -16.87 -38.14
CA LEU A 90 -9.68 -15.67 -37.61
C LEU A 90 -10.93 -15.34 -38.43
N ASP A 91 -11.98 -16.14 -38.27
CA ASP A 91 -13.32 -15.70 -38.67
C ASP A 91 -13.81 -14.64 -37.67
N GLY A 92 -14.43 -13.57 -38.20
CA GLY A 92 -14.83 -12.41 -37.41
C GLY A 92 -15.75 -12.72 -36.23
N ASP A 93 -16.48 -13.84 -36.29
CA ASP A 93 -17.34 -14.32 -35.21
C ASP A 93 -16.53 -14.92 -34.06
N HIS A 94 -15.46 -15.67 -34.35
CA HIS A 94 -14.61 -16.24 -33.30
C HIS A 94 -13.85 -15.16 -32.53
N LEU A 95 -13.41 -14.11 -33.22
CA LEU A 95 -12.75 -12.95 -32.59
C LEU A 95 -13.73 -12.14 -31.74
N ARG A 96 -14.98 -11.94 -32.18
CA ARG A 96 -16.02 -11.26 -31.39
C ARG A 96 -16.40 -12.07 -30.15
N GLU A 97 -16.54 -13.38 -30.29
CA GLU A 97 -16.84 -14.32 -29.20
C GLU A 97 -15.73 -14.32 -28.13
N THR A 98 -14.46 -14.41 -28.55
CA THR A 98 -13.31 -14.35 -27.60
C THR A 98 -13.18 -12.98 -26.95
N LEU A 99 -13.39 -11.88 -27.69
CA LEU A 99 -13.36 -10.53 -27.10
C LEU A 99 -14.49 -10.33 -26.08
N LYS A 100 -15.68 -10.88 -26.34
CA LYS A 100 -16.83 -10.83 -25.42
C LYS A 100 -16.54 -11.62 -24.15
N LYS A 101 -16.02 -12.85 -24.28
CA LYS A 101 -15.63 -13.70 -23.14
C LYS A 101 -14.50 -13.11 -22.32
N ALA A 102 -13.58 -12.36 -22.92
CA ALA A 102 -12.48 -11.69 -22.22
C ALA A 102 -12.90 -10.37 -21.53
N LYS A 103 -13.92 -9.67 -22.03
CA LYS A 103 -14.38 -8.38 -21.46
C LYS A 103 -15.17 -8.56 -20.16
N GLU A 104 -16.04 -9.56 -20.08
CA GLU A 104 -16.88 -9.82 -18.90
C GLU A 104 -16.08 -9.99 -17.59
N PRO A 105 -15.05 -10.85 -17.50
CA PRO A 105 -14.28 -10.99 -16.27
C PRO A 105 -13.51 -9.70 -15.92
N LEU A 106 -12.98 -9.00 -16.94
CA LEU A 106 -12.26 -7.74 -16.74
C LEU A 106 -13.18 -6.64 -16.17
N PHE A 107 -14.42 -6.53 -16.66
CA PHE A 107 -15.41 -5.59 -16.14
C PHE A 107 -15.89 -5.94 -14.73
N ALA A 108 -16.10 -7.23 -14.44
CA ALA A 108 -16.46 -7.69 -13.11
C ALA A 108 -15.36 -7.40 -12.07
N GLU A 109 -14.10 -7.62 -12.45
CA GLU A 109 -12.94 -7.37 -11.60
C GLU A 109 -12.71 -5.86 -11.40
N LEU A 110 -12.90 -5.05 -12.43
CA LEU A 110 -12.87 -3.58 -12.33
C LEU A 110 -13.98 -3.04 -11.42
N LYS A 111 -15.18 -3.61 -11.46
CA LYS A 111 -16.29 -3.22 -10.58
C LYS A 111 -15.97 -3.52 -9.11
N LYS A 112 -15.48 -4.74 -8.83
CA LYS A 112 -15.03 -5.13 -7.48
C LYS A 112 -13.92 -4.21 -6.97
N ALA A 113 -12.95 -3.86 -7.83
CA ALA A 113 -11.88 -2.94 -7.46
C ALA A 113 -12.39 -1.53 -7.11
N LYS A 114 -13.38 -1.02 -7.87
CA LYS A 114 -14.02 0.28 -7.57
C LYS A 114 -14.79 0.25 -6.24
N GLU A 115 -15.52 -0.82 -5.96
CA GLU A 115 -16.24 -1.00 -4.69
C GLU A 115 -15.28 -1.12 -3.50
N ALA A 116 -14.17 -1.86 -3.66
CA ALA A 116 -13.12 -1.97 -2.64
C ALA A 116 -12.45 -0.62 -2.37
N LYS A 117 -12.16 0.16 -3.41
CA LYS A 117 -11.61 1.52 -3.28
C LYS A 117 -12.55 2.44 -2.49
N ALA A 118 -13.85 2.41 -2.79
CA ALA A 118 -14.84 3.23 -2.09
C ALA A 118 -14.95 2.87 -0.59
N LYS A 119 -14.86 1.58 -0.25
CA LYS A 119 -14.80 1.13 1.16
C LYS A 119 -13.57 1.67 1.88
N LEU A 120 -12.40 1.54 1.27
CA LEU A 120 -11.13 2.05 1.79
C LEU A 120 -11.15 3.57 2.01
N GLU A 121 -11.73 4.34 1.08
CA GLU A 121 -11.86 5.79 1.24
C GLU A 121 -12.76 6.19 2.41
N ASN A 122 -13.83 5.42 2.67
CA ASN A 122 -14.70 5.66 3.82
C ASN A 122 -14.04 5.30 5.15
N GLU A 123 -13.33 4.17 5.20
CA GLU A 123 -12.55 3.77 6.38
C GLU A 123 -11.43 4.78 6.69
N LEU A 124 -10.75 5.30 5.67
CA LEU A 124 -9.73 6.32 5.84
C LEU A 124 -10.30 7.63 6.41
N LYS A 125 -11.51 8.02 6.00
CA LYS A 125 -12.22 9.18 6.57
C LYS A 125 -12.60 8.96 8.02
N ALA A 126 -13.09 7.76 8.36
CA ALA A 126 -13.44 7.40 9.74
C ALA A 126 -12.20 7.43 10.65
N PHE A 127 -11.09 6.83 10.20
CA PHE A 127 -9.82 6.85 10.92
C PHE A 127 -9.29 8.28 11.11
N GLY A 128 -9.39 9.13 10.07
CA GLY A 128 -9.01 10.54 10.18
C GLY A 128 -9.84 11.33 11.21
N MET A 129 -11.13 11.00 11.38
CA MET A 129 -11.97 11.60 12.42
C MET A 129 -11.59 11.13 13.82
N GLU A 130 -11.29 9.84 14.00
CA GLU A 130 -10.79 9.32 15.28
C GLU A 130 -9.44 9.93 15.66
N LEU A 131 -8.53 10.07 14.71
CA LEU A 131 -7.21 10.68 14.95
C LEU A 131 -7.34 12.14 15.43
N LYS A 132 -8.28 12.90 14.86
CA LYS A 132 -8.58 14.27 15.30
C LYS A 132 -9.17 14.32 16.71
N LYS A 133 -10.05 13.38 17.05
CA LYS A 133 -10.61 13.28 18.41
C LYS A 133 -9.51 12.91 19.43
N ALA A 134 -8.66 11.95 19.08
CA ALA A 134 -7.53 11.55 19.92
C ALA A 134 -6.53 12.68 20.13
N SER A 135 -6.21 13.45 19.08
CA SER A 135 -5.30 14.61 19.20
C SER A 135 -5.89 15.70 20.08
N ALA A 136 -7.18 16.01 19.92
CA ALA A 136 -7.84 17.00 20.78
C ALA A 136 -7.85 16.57 22.25
N SER A 137 -8.16 15.31 22.53
CA SER A 137 -8.14 14.76 23.90
C SER A 137 -6.73 14.74 24.51
N LEU A 138 -5.69 14.49 23.70
CA LEU A 138 -4.30 14.58 24.14
C LEU A 138 -3.90 16.02 24.50
N GLU A 139 -4.32 17.01 23.71
CA GLU A 139 -4.10 18.43 23.97
C GLU A 139 -4.73 18.85 25.32
N GLU A 140 -5.93 18.34 25.60
CA GLU A 140 -6.68 18.62 26.81
C GLU A 140 -6.02 17.98 28.04
N MET A 141 -5.58 16.72 27.92
CA MET A 141 -4.78 16.03 28.95
C MET A 141 -3.48 16.75 29.28
N LYS A 142 -2.79 17.32 28.27
CA LYS A 142 -1.57 18.10 28.49
C LYS A 142 -1.84 19.35 29.33
N LYS A 143 -2.86 20.14 28.96
CA LYS A 143 -3.27 21.33 29.75
C LYS A 143 -3.64 20.98 31.18
N GLN A 144 -4.36 19.87 31.38
CA GLN A 144 -4.73 19.44 32.73
C GLN A 144 -3.51 18.97 33.54
N ASN A 145 -2.53 18.34 32.90
CA ASN A 145 -1.29 17.94 33.57
C ASN A 145 -0.44 19.15 33.98
N GLU A 146 -0.33 20.17 33.12
CA GLU A 146 0.34 21.44 33.43
C GLU A 146 -0.35 22.14 34.62
N ALA A 147 -1.68 22.25 34.61
CA ALA A 147 -2.44 22.81 35.72
C ALA A 147 -2.26 22.02 37.03
N ASN A 148 -2.18 20.69 36.95
CA ASN A 148 -1.92 19.84 38.12
C ASN A 148 -0.48 20.02 38.63
N GLN A 149 0.50 20.19 37.75
CA GLN A 149 1.88 20.51 38.15
C GLN A 149 1.95 21.85 38.87
N GLU A 150 1.32 22.90 38.35
CA GLU A 150 1.25 24.21 39.01
C GLU A 150 0.55 24.14 40.37
N LYS A 151 -0.53 23.36 40.47
CA LYS A 151 -1.23 23.17 41.74
C LYS A 151 -0.36 22.43 42.75
N SER A 152 0.39 21.42 42.30
CA SER A 152 1.32 20.67 43.15
C SER A 152 2.49 21.54 43.64
N THR A 153 3.06 22.38 42.78
CA THR A 153 4.15 23.29 43.20
C THR A 153 3.67 24.31 44.22
N LYS A 154 2.45 24.85 44.05
CA LYS A 154 1.84 25.79 45.00
C LYS A 154 1.62 25.14 46.37
N LEU A 155 1.06 23.92 46.41
CA LEU A 155 0.89 23.14 47.63
C LEU A 155 2.22 22.83 48.32
N GLN A 156 3.28 22.52 47.55
CA GLN A 156 4.62 22.28 48.09
C GLN A 156 5.17 23.53 48.81
N LEU A 157 4.93 24.70 48.23
CA LEU A 157 5.39 25.98 48.77
C LEU A 157 4.63 26.35 50.05
N GLU A 158 3.33 26.07 50.08
CA GLU A 158 2.47 26.26 51.24
C GLU A 158 2.83 25.31 52.40
N LEU A 159 3.09 24.03 52.10
CA LEU A 159 3.60 23.05 53.06
C LEU A 159 4.93 23.48 53.67
N ASN A 160 5.84 24.04 52.87
CA ASN A 160 7.11 24.54 53.37
C ASN A 160 6.95 25.74 54.32
N LYS A 161 5.98 26.64 54.04
CA LYS A 161 5.64 27.75 54.94
C LYS A 161 5.05 27.25 56.26
N GLU A 162 4.14 26.28 56.22
CA GLU A 162 3.59 25.67 57.43
C GLU A 162 4.67 24.98 58.27
N LYS A 163 5.59 24.23 57.63
CA LYS A 163 6.72 23.59 58.32
C LYS A 163 7.64 24.59 59.02
N GLN A 164 7.88 25.75 58.42
CA GLN A 164 8.63 26.83 59.09
C GLN A 164 7.85 27.42 60.28
N SER A 165 6.54 27.58 60.14
CA SER A 165 5.68 28.08 61.22
C SER A 165 5.66 27.12 62.41
N THR A 166 5.49 25.82 62.16
CA THR A 166 5.52 24.79 63.22
C THR A 166 6.88 24.71 63.89
N ALA A 167 7.99 24.75 63.15
CA ALA A 167 9.33 24.78 63.73
C ALA A 167 9.54 26.00 64.65
N LYS A 168 8.99 27.16 64.29
CA LYS A 168 9.06 28.37 65.11
C LYS A 168 8.25 28.23 66.39
N LEU A 169 7.02 27.71 66.31
CA LEU A 169 6.17 27.44 67.48
C LEU A 169 6.80 26.38 68.41
N GLU A 170 7.42 25.33 67.87
CA GLU A 170 8.13 24.32 68.66
C GLU A 170 9.30 24.92 69.44
N ALA A 171 10.06 25.83 68.81
CA ALA A 171 11.15 26.55 69.48
C ALA A 171 10.64 27.45 70.63
N GLU A 172 9.56 28.20 70.41
CA GLU A 172 8.90 29.00 71.46
C GLU A 172 8.38 28.13 72.61
N LEU A 173 7.76 27.00 72.30
CA LEU A 173 7.21 26.08 73.31
C LEU A 173 8.33 25.47 74.16
N LYS A 174 9.48 25.16 73.54
CA LYS A 174 10.68 24.70 74.25
C LYS A 174 11.25 25.78 75.17
N ALA A 175 11.31 27.04 74.71
CA ALA A 175 11.77 28.16 75.54
C ALA A 175 10.84 28.42 76.73
N LEU A 176 9.52 28.40 76.52
CA LEU A 176 8.53 28.56 77.59
C LEU A 176 8.60 27.43 78.62
N LYS A 177 8.79 26.19 78.19
CA LYS A 177 8.98 25.05 79.10
C LYS A 177 10.23 25.21 79.96
N ALA A 178 11.36 25.62 79.38
CA ALA A 178 12.59 25.85 80.12
C ALA A 178 12.41 26.94 81.19
N LYS A 179 11.73 28.04 80.83
CA LYS A 179 11.44 29.14 81.77
C LYS A 179 10.52 28.69 82.91
N ALA A 180 9.45 27.96 82.61
CA ALA A 180 8.54 27.44 83.64
C ALA A 180 9.25 26.47 84.62
N GLU A 181 10.22 25.70 84.12
CA GLU A 181 11.02 24.79 84.95
C GLU A 181 12.00 25.55 85.88
N GLU A 182 12.55 26.68 85.41
CA GLU A 182 13.34 27.60 86.21
C GLU A 182 12.51 28.29 87.29
N ASP A 183 11.36 28.86 86.93
CA ASP A 183 10.42 29.48 87.86
C ASP A 183 9.95 28.47 88.94
N ALA A 184 9.74 27.21 88.56
CA ALA A 184 9.38 26.14 89.50
C ALA A 184 10.50 25.79 90.49
N LYS A 185 11.77 25.82 90.05
CA LYS A 185 12.94 25.65 90.93
C LYS A 185 13.04 26.80 91.92
N GLU A 186 12.83 28.03 91.46
CA GLU A 186 12.90 29.23 92.29
C GLU A 186 11.77 29.26 93.34
N ALA A 187 10.55 28.87 92.95
CA ALA A 187 9.41 28.73 93.86
C ALA A 187 9.67 27.69 94.96
N LYS A 188 10.23 26.52 94.63
CA LYS A 188 10.63 25.49 95.61
C LYS A 188 11.72 25.98 96.57
N ALA A 189 12.68 26.77 96.08
CA ALA A 189 13.71 27.40 96.92
C ALA A 189 13.11 28.43 97.89
N ARG A 190 12.11 29.21 97.45
CA ARG A 190 11.36 30.12 98.32
C ARG A 190 10.55 29.38 99.39
N GLU A 191 9.88 28.30 99.01
CA GLU A 191 9.07 27.48 99.92
C GLU A 191 9.93 26.89 101.06
N THR A 192 11.07 26.31 100.74
CA THR A 192 12.01 25.77 101.74
C THR A 192 12.54 26.85 102.69
N LYS A 193 12.86 28.04 102.17
CA LYS A 193 13.29 29.19 102.97
C LYS A 193 12.19 29.70 103.91
N LEU A 194 10.93 29.74 103.45
CA LEU A 194 9.77 30.11 104.26
C LEU A 194 9.46 29.07 105.33
N LYS A 195 9.49 27.77 105.02
CA LYS A 195 9.35 26.69 106.01
C LYS A 195 10.38 26.81 107.13
N GLY A 196 11.64 27.13 106.80
CA GLY A 196 12.68 27.39 107.80
C GLY A 196 12.45 28.66 108.64
N LYS A 197 11.71 29.65 108.12
CA LYS A 197 11.33 30.86 108.86
C LYS A 197 10.16 30.60 109.80
N VAL A 198 9.13 29.88 109.34
CA VAL A 198 7.98 29.44 110.14
C VAL A 198 8.43 28.61 111.34
N LYS A 199 9.33 27.63 111.12
CA LYS A 199 9.85 26.78 112.20
C LYS A 199 10.57 27.59 113.29
N ARG A 200 11.32 28.64 112.90
CA ARG A 200 11.97 29.57 113.83
C ARG A 200 10.99 30.46 114.59
N LEU A 201 9.92 30.89 113.94
CA LEU A 201 8.87 31.71 114.57
C LEU A 201 8.02 30.89 115.55
N GLN A 202 7.72 29.63 115.24
CA GLN A 202 7.05 28.71 116.17
C GLN A 202 7.87 28.45 117.44
N ILE A 203 9.18 28.28 117.33
CA ILE A 203 10.07 28.13 118.49
C ILE A 203 10.05 29.39 119.38
N LYS A 204 10.05 30.58 118.76
CA LYS A 204 9.93 31.85 119.49
C LYS A 204 8.57 32.02 120.16
N SER A 205 7.48 31.69 119.46
CA SER A 205 6.10 31.78 119.94
C SER A 205 5.85 30.86 121.14
N ASN A 206 6.35 29.62 121.09
CA ASN A 206 6.23 28.66 122.19
C ASN A 206 7.06 29.07 123.41
N GLY A 207 8.20 29.76 123.21
CA GLY A 207 8.99 30.34 124.30
C GLY A 207 8.37 31.58 124.96
N SER A 208 7.49 32.30 124.27
CA SER A 208 6.69 33.38 124.86
C SER A 208 5.46 32.87 125.61
N LEU A 209 4.87 31.72 125.23
CA LEU A 209 3.73 31.12 125.92
C LEU A 209 4.08 30.65 127.34
N SER A 210 5.22 29.96 127.53
CA SER A 210 5.69 29.53 128.87
C SER A 210 6.09 30.70 129.79
N ARG A 211 6.28 31.90 129.24
CA ARG A 211 6.61 33.11 130.01
C ARG A 211 5.37 33.85 130.51
N ILE A 212 4.24 33.67 129.82
CA ILE A 212 2.94 34.26 130.18
C ILE A 212 2.24 33.41 131.25
N GLU A 213 2.40 32.08 131.23
CA GLU A 213 1.86 31.17 132.26
C GLU A 213 2.50 31.35 133.65
N ALA A 214 3.72 31.92 133.73
CA ALA A 214 4.43 32.15 135.00
C ALA A 214 4.09 33.49 135.69
N MET A 215 3.34 34.39 135.03
CA MET A 215 3.03 35.73 135.55
C MET A 215 1.59 35.88 136.11
N THR A 216 0.74 34.86 135.97
CA THR A 216 -0.66 34.85 136.42
C THR A 216 -0.83 34.29 137.86
N LEU A 217 0.04 34.69 138.79
CA LEU A 217 0.00 34.28 140.20
C LEU A 217 0.61 35.38 141.11
N ALA A 218 -0.09 36.51 141.27
CA ALA A 218 0.07 37.45 142.40
C ALA A 218 -1.07 38.50 142.38
N GLU A 219 -1.72 38.70 143.53
CA GLU A 219 -3.00 39.40 143.71
C GLU A 219 -2.91 40.92 143.95
N ASN A 220 -3.95 41.61 143.46
CA ASN A 220 -4.74 42.72 144.05
C ASN A 220 -4.11 44.01 144.63
N LYS A 221 -4.48 45.14 144.00
CA LYS A 221 -5.20 46.35 144.50
C LYS A 221 -5.30 47.32 143.30
N THR A 222 -6.36 48.03 142.91
CA THR A 222 -7.73 48.28 143.40
C THR A 222 -8.49 49.04 142.29
N ALA A 223 -9.73 48.64 142.04
CA ALA A 223 -10.91 49.44 141.63
C ALA A 223 -10.92 50.39 140.41
N GLU A 224 -9.83 50.88 139.83
CA GLU A 224 -9.86 51.72 138.59
C GLU A 224 -9.55 50.91 137.31
N GLU A 225 -8.84 49.79 137.44
CA GLU A 225 -8.51 48.89 136.33
C GLU A 225 -9.77 48.22 135.72
N ILE A 226 -10.81 47.99 136.54
CA ILE A 226 -12.01 47.26 136.14
C ILE A 226 -12.82 48.03 135.09
N GLU A 227 -12.92 49.36 135.18
CA GLU A 227 -13.69 50.16 134.20
C GLU A 227 -12.96 50.29 132.86
N ARG A 228 -11.62 50.35 132.88
CA ARG A 228 -10.78 50.27 131.66
C ARG A 228 -10.85 48.89 131.01
N LEU A 229 -10.70 47.83 131.79
CA LEU A 229 -10.77 46.46 131.28
C LEU A 229 -12.19 46.12 130.80
N VAL A 230 -13.26 46.60 131.43
CA VAL A 230 -14.63 46.40 130.93
C VAL A 230 -14.85 47.11 129.59
N ASN A 231 -14.32 48.32 129.41
CA ASN A 231 -14.39 49.03 128.12
C ASN A 231 -13.51 48.40 127.03
N GLU A 232 -12.31 47.93 127.36
CA GLU A 232 -11.46 47.18 126.43
C GLU A 232 -12.06 45.81 126.08
N LEU A 233 -12.69 45.13 127.03
CA LEU A 233 -13.35 43.85 126.83
C LEU A 233 -14.64 44.02 126.02
N LYS A 234 -15.34 45.15 126.17
CA LYS A 234 -16.46 45.53 125.30
C LYS A 234 -16.01 45.80 123.86
N LYS A 235 -14.95 46.59 123.65
CA LYS A 235 -14.33 46.79 122.32
C LYS A 235 -13.79 45.49 121.72
N SER A 236 -13.17 44.64 122.52
CA SER A 236 -12.66 43.33 122.09
C SER A 236 -13.80 42.39 121.71
N LYS A 237 -14.94 42.45 122.42
CA LYS A 237 -16.14 41.67 122.12
C LYS A 237 -16.83 42.16 120.85
N GLU A 238 -16.93 43.47 120.64
CA GLU A 238 -17.42 44.09 119.40
C GLU A 238 -16.52 43.74 118.20
N ASN A 239 -15.20 43.80 118.37
CA ASN A 239 -14.23 43.36 117.34
C ASN A 239 -14.33 41.85 117.07
N SER A 240 -14.50 41.03 118.10
CA SER A 240 -14.71 39.58 117.96
C SER A 240 -16.02 39.29 117.21
N GLN A 241 -17.09 40.02 117.50
CA GLN A 241 -18.37 39.88 116.79
C GLN A 241 -18.25 40.30 115.32
N SER A 242 -17.55 41.41 115.02
CA SER A 242 -17.28 41.87 113.65
C SER A 242 -16.43 40.87 112.85
N LEU A 243 -15.39 40.31 113.46
CA LEU A 243 -14.56 39.27 112.84
C LEU A 243 -15.36 37.98 112.62
N GLN A 244 -16.26 37.62 113.54
CA GLN A 244 -17.14 36.47 113.40
C GLN A 244 -18.15 36.67 112.26
N THR A 245 -18.67 37.88 112.05
CA THR A 245 -19.56 38.18 110.91
C THR A 245 -18.83 38.11 109.57
N LYS A 246 -17.61 38.64 109.50
CA LYS A 246 -16.75 38.53 108.30
C LYS A 246 -16.39 37.08 107.98
N LEU A 247 -16.02 36.30 109.00
CA LEU A 247 -15.73 34.88 108.82
C LEU A 247 -16.94 34.12 108.27
N GLU A 248 -18.14 34.43 108.76
CA GLU A 248 -19.37 33.79 108.29
C GLU A 248 -19.74 34.22 106.86
N GLN A 249 -19.49 35.49 106.50
CA GLN A 249 -19.61 35.96 105.11
C GLN A 249 -18.61 35.27 104.17
N ASP A 250 -17.34 35.15 104.58
CA ASP A 250 -16.30 34.51 103.76
C ASP A 250 -16.58 33.01 103.56
N LYS A 251 -17.10 32.32 104.59
CA LYS A 251 -17.57 30.93 104.46
C LYS A 251 -18.73 30.82 103.48
N ALA A 252 -19.73 31.69 103.58
CA ALA A 252 -20.87 31.68 102.67
C ALA A 252 -20.45 31.94 101.21
N MET A 253 -19.49 32.85 100.98
CA MET A 253 -18.92 33.08 99.65
C MET A 253 -18.14 31.86 99.14
N ALA A 254 -17.30 31.25 99.98
CA ALA A 254 -16.55 30.05 99.62
C ALA A 254 -17.47 28.87 99.29
N ASP A 255 -18.54 28.65 100.05
CA ASP A 255 -19.52 27.60 99.79
C ASP A 255 -20.29 27.83 98.47
N GLY A 256 -20.62 29.09 98.17
CA GLY A 256 -21.21 29.48 96.89
C GLY A 256 -20.28 29.17 95.71
N GLU A 257 -18.99 29.47 95.85
CA GLU A 257 -17.99 29.22 94.80
C GLU A 257 -17.71 27.72 94.62
N ILE A 258 -17.63 26.96 95.71
CA ILE A 258 -17.52 25.49 95.66
C ILE A 258 -18.73 24.87 94.94
N LYS A 259 -19.94 25.36 95.21
CA LYS A 259 -21.15 24.87 94.53
C LYS A 259 -21.11 25.15 93.03
N ARG A 260 -20.74 26.38 92.64
CA ARG A 260 -20.61 26.78 91.23
C ARG A 260 -19.57 25.93 90.49
N LEU A 261 -18.38 25.74 91.06
CA LEU A 261 -17.32 24.93 90.47
C LEU A 261 -17.73 23.46 90.32
N LYS A 262 -18.49 22.91 91.28
CA LYS A 262 -19.02 21.54 91.17
C LYS A 262 -20.03 21.40 90.02
N GLU A 263 -20.92 22.36 89.83
CA GLU A 263 -21.88 22.36 88.73
C GLU A 263 -21.18 22.52 87.37
N GLU A 264 -20.19 23.40 87.28
CA GLU A 264 -19.39 23.62 86.07
C GLU A 264 -18.55 22.38 85.70
N LEU A 265 -17.93 21.72 86.69
CA LEU A 265 -17.21 20.46 86.49
C LEU A 265 -18.14 19.36 85.97
N LYS A 266 -19.36 19.25 86.51
CA LYS A 266 -20.35 18.27 86.08
C LYS A 266 -20.83 18.53 84.65
N SER A 267 -21.05 19.78 84.29
CA SER A 267 -21.40 20.20 82.93
C SER A 267 -20.29 19.86 81.94
N SER A 268 -19.05 20.25 82.26
CA SER A 268 -17.86 19.96 81.44
C SER A 268 -17.64 18.46 81.24
N GLN A 269 -17.78 17.65 82.31
CA GLN A 269 -17.69 16.19 82.20
C GLN A 269 -18.81 15.58 81.33
N GLY A 270 -20.02 16.14 81.37
CA GLY A 270 -21.12 15.73 80.50
C GLY A 270 -20.81 16.00 79.03
N GLN A 271 -20.36 17.21 78.71
CA GLN A 271 -19.95 17.62 77.37
C GLN A 271 -18.84 16.72 76.83
N HIS A 272 -17.81 16.47 77.63
CA HIS A 272 -16.65 15.65 77.25
C HIS A 272 -17.03 14.20 76.93
N LYS A 273 -17.99 13.62 77.66
CA LYS A 273 -18.53 12.29 77.38
C LYS A 273 -19.30 12.26 76.06
N GLN A 274 -20.08 13.30 75.77
CA GLN A 274 -20.84 13.41 74.53
C GLN A 274 -19.92 13.53 73.32
N ASP A 275 -18.88 14.37 73.40
CA ASP A 275 -17.92 14.55 72.31
C ASP A 275 -17.08 13.30 72.06
N LYS A 276 -16.70 12.60 73.14
CA LYS A 276 -16.04 11.29 73.02
C LYS A 276 -16.91 10.27 72.28
N ALA A 277 -18.20 10.18 72.63
CA ALA A 277 -19.12 9.25 71.97
C ALA A 277 -19.31 9.57 70.47
N LYS A 278 -19.37 10.87 70.12
CA LYS A 278 -19.43 11.32 68.71
C LYS A 278 -18.16 10.93 67.95
N ALA A 279 -16.99 11.21 68.53
CA ALA A 279 -15.70 10.87 67.93
C ALA A 279 -15.55 9.35 67.72
N ASP A 280 -15.91 8.53 68.71
CA ASP A 280 -15.87 7.07 68.60
C ASP A 280 -16.79 6.55 67.47
N GLY A 281 -17.97 7.16 67.31
CA GLY A 281 -18.90 6.86 66.22
C GLY A 281 -18.33 7.19 64.83
N GLU A 282 -17.68 8.35 64.69
CA GLU A 282 -17.02 8.73 63.44
C GLU A 282 -15.81 7.85 63.13
N ILE A 283 -14.97 7.55 64.11
CA ILE A 283 -13.84 6.63 63.97
C ILE A 283 -14.33 5.27 63.45
N LYS A 284 -15.43 4.76 64.00
CA LYS A 284 -16.02 3.48 63.55
C LYS A 284 -16.50 3.54 62.10
N LYS A 285 -17.17 4.62 61.70
CA LYS A 285 -17.62 4.85 60.31
C LYS A 285 -16.43 4.95 59.34
N LEU A 286 -15.42 5.73 59.69
CA LEU A 286 -14.21 5.90 58.89
C LEU A 286 -13.46 4.57 58.73
N LYS A 287 -13.37 3.79 59.80
CA LYS A 287 -12.73 2.46 59.77
C LYS A 287 -13.46 1.49 58.85
N HIS A 288 -14.79 1.47 58.89
CA HIS A 288 -15.59 0.65 57.96
C HIS A 288 -15.41 1.11 56.51
N LYS A 289 -15.43 2.43 56.25
CA LYS A 289 -15.26 2.97 54.90
C LYS A 289 -13.86 2.71 54.33
N LEU A 290 -12.84 2.78 55.19
CA LEU A 290 -11.47 2.41 54.82
C LEU A 290 -11.38 0.93 54.44
N LYS A 291 -11.98 0.05 55.26
CA LYS A 291 -11.96 -1.40 55.00
C LYS A 291 -12.68 -1.75 53.69
N SER A 292 -13.87 -1.22 53.47
CA SER A 292 -14.59 -1.45 52.20
C SER A 292 -13.81 -0.93 50.98
N SER A 293 -13.12 0.20 51.11
CA SER A 293 -12.27 0.72 50.04
C SER A 293 -11.02 -0.13 49.80
N GLN A 294 -10.45 -0.74 50.84
CA GLN A 294 -9.32 -1.67 50.72
C GLN A 294 -9.74 -2.96 50.02
N ASP A 295 -10.85 -3.56 50.46
CA ASP A 295 -11.38 -4.80 49.87
C ASP A 295 -11.73 -4.62 48.39
N GLN A 296 -12.30 -3.46 48.03
CA GLN A 296 -12.58 -3.13 46.63
C GLN A 296 -11.29 -3.04 45.79
N ARG A 297 -10.25 -2.36 46.31
CA ARG A 297 -8.95 -2.25 45.63
C ARG A 297 -8.28 -3.60 45.46
N GLU A 298 -8.35 -4.47 46.45
CA GLU A 298 -7.81 -5.84 46.36
C GLU A 298 -8.53 -6.65 45.28
N GLN A 299 -9.86 -6.52 45.20
CA GLN A 299 -10.65 -7.18 44.15
C GLN A 299 -10.31 -6.66 42.76
N ASP A 300 -10.18 -5.34 42.59
CA ASP A 300 -9.86 -4.72 41.30
C ASP A 300 -8.43 -5.07 40.86
N ASN A 301 -7.47 -5.11 41.78
CA ASN A 301 -6.12 -5.58 41.51
C ASN A 301 -6.09 -7.04 41.08
N ALA A 302 -6.86 -7.92 41.74
CA ALA A 302 -6.95 -9.33 41.36
C ALA A 302 -7.53 -9.53 39.95
N LYS A 303 -8.51 -8.72 39.56
CA LYS A 303 -9.06 -8.71 38.19
C LYS A 303 -8.01 -8.26 37.17
N ALA A 304 -7.34 -7.14 37.45
CA ALA A 304 -6.28 -6.62 36.60
C ALA A 304 -5.13 -7.63 36.41
N ASP A 305 -4.72 -8.32 37.46
CA ASP A 305 -3.71 -9.38 37.40
C ASP A 305 -4.16 -10.56 36.51
N GLY A 306 -5.45 -10.91 36.55
CA GLY A 306 -6.04 -11.92 35.67
C GLY A 306 -5.98 -11.51 34.20
N GLU A 307 -6.38 -10.29 33.89
CA GLU A 307 -6.34 -9.71 32.54
C GLU A 307 -4.90 -9.63 32.01
N ILE A 308 -3.97 -9.12 32.82
CA ILE A 308 -2.54 -9.06 32.47
C ILE A 308 -2.00 -10.46 32.15
N LYS A 309 -2.36 -11.48 32.94
CA LYS A 309 -1.96 -12.87 32.66
C LYS A 309 -2.56 -13.39 31.34
N GLY A 310 -3.81 -13.06 31.05
CA GLY A 310 -4.49 -13.39 29.79
C GLY A 310 -3.79 -12.77 28.59
N LEU A 311 -3.63 -11.45 28.61
CA LEU A 311 -2.97 -10.68 27.55
C LEU A 311 -1.53 -11.13 27.33
N LYS A 312 -0.80 -11.47 28.40
CA LYS A 312 0.58 -11.98 28.29
C LYS A 312 0.65 -13.34 27.59
N LYS A 313 -0.35 -14.21 27.77
CA LYS A 313 -0.44 -15.48 27.03
C LYS A 313 -0.75 -15.25 25.56
N GLU A 314 -1.70 -14.35 25.26
CA GLU A 314 -2.11 -14.02 23.89
C GLU A 314 -0.99 -13.32 23.10
N LEU A 315 -0.24 -12.44 23.76
CA LEU A 315 0.95 -11.81 23.16
C LEU A 315 2.00 -12.88 22.79
N LYS A 316 2.22 -13.86 23.67
CA LYS A 316 3.19 -14.93 23.42
C LYS A 316 2.76 -15.87 22.30
N SER A 317 1.47 -16.23 22.22
CA SER A 317 0.96 -17.04 21.11
C SER A 317 1.05 -16.28 19.77
N SER A 318 0.68 -14.99 19.75
CA SER A 318 0.79 -14.14 18.57
C SER A 318 2.25 -13.98 18.11
N GLN A 319 3.19 -13.76 19.03
CA GLN A 319 4.62 -13.70 18.70
C GLN A 319 5.14 -15.00 18.10
N ASN A 320 4.78 -16.14 18.67
CA ASN A 320 5.19 -17.45 18.15
C ASN A 320 4.62 -17.70 16.75
N GLN A 321 3.35 -17.32 16.53
CA GLN A 321 2.70 -17.43 15.23
C GLN A 321 3.43 -16.57 14.18
N HIS A 322 3.71 -15.31 14.50
CA HIS A 322 4.48 -14.42 13.61
C HIS A 322 5.88 -14.95 13.28
N GLN A 323 6.58 -15.53 14.27
CA GLN A 323 7.87 -16.16 14.03
C GLN A 323 7.75 -17.35 13.06
N GLN A 324 6.73 -18.19 13.22
CA GLN A 324 6.50 -19.33 12.34
C GLN A 324 6.17 -18.88 10.90
N ASP A 325 5.32 -17.87 10.75
CA ASP A 325 4.92 -17.36 9.45
C ASP A 325 6.08 -16.68 8.72
N ASN A 326 6.96 -15.98 9.43
CA ASN A 326 8.20 -15.44 8.86
C ASN A 326 9.14 -16.54 8.36
N VAL A 327 9.28 -17.65 9.09
CA VAL A 327 10.11 -18.79 8.65
C VAL A 327 9.53 -19.43 7.38
N LYS A 328 8.20 -19.60 7.31
CA LYS A 328 7.53 -20.10 6.11
C LYS A 328 7.73 -19.17 4.91
N ALA A 329 7.54 -17.88 5.11
CA ALA A 329 7.71 -16.86 4.07
C ALA A 329 9.16 -16.81 3.54
N ASP A 330 10.17 -16.93 4.41
CA ASP A 330 11.57 -16.99 4.00
C ASP A 330 11.87 -18.26 3.18
N GLY A 331 11.31 -19.41 3.59
CA GLY A 331 11.38 -20.66 2.85
C GLY A 331 10.78 -20.57 1.44
N GLU A 332 9.58 -19.99 1.32
CA GLU A 332 8.92 -19.76 0.03
C GLU A 332 9.69 -18.78 -0.84
N THR A 333 10.20 -17.69 -0.25
CA THR A 333 11.02 -16.69 -0.96
C THR A 333 12.28 -17.34 -1.54
N LYS A 334 12.98 -18.17 -0.77
CA LYS A 334 14.14 -18.95 -1.26
C LYS A 334 13.77 -19.88 -2.41
N ARG A 335 12.64 -20.59 -2.30
CA ARG A 335 12.15 -21.50 -3.33
C ARG A 335 11.80 -20.77 -4.63
N LEU A 336 11.09 -19.65 -4.53
CA LEU A 336 10.71 -18.82 -5.68
C LEU A 336 11.95 -18.21 -6.34
N LYS A 337 12.91 -17.72 -5.56
CA LYS A 337 14.18 -17.19 -6.07
C LYS A 337 14.96 -18.24 -6.86
N LYS A 338 15.00 -19.49 -6.38
CA LYS A 338 15.63 -20.62 -7.10
C LYS A 338 14.93 -20.92 -8.42
N LYS A 339 13.59 -20.96 -8.44
CA LYS A 339 12.79 -21.19 -9.66
C LYS A 339 12.97 -20.06 -10.68
N LEU A 340 12.98 -18.80 -10.22
CA LEU A 340 13.19 -17.64 -11.08
C LEU A 340 14.57 -17.71 -11.75
N LYS A 341 15.62 -18.02 -10.98
CA LYS A 341 16.97 -18.15 -11.50
C LYS A 341 17.09 -19.27 -12.54
N SER A 342 16.54 -20.46 -12.26
CA SER A 342 16.55 -21.56 -13.23
C SER A 342 15.80 -21.22 -14.52
N SER A 343 14.69 -20.47 -14.43
CA SER A 343 13.94 -20.03 -15.60
C SER A 343 14.71 -18.99 -16.41
N GLN A 344 15.37 -18.05 -15.75
CA GLN A 344 16.23 -17.05 -16.42
C GLN A 344 17.40 -17.71 -17.13
N ASP A 345 18.09 -18.65 -16.50
CA ASP A 345 19.23 -19.35 -17.09
C ASP A 345 18.80 -20.15 -18.32
N LYS A 346 17.63 -20.81 -18.26
CA LYS A 346 17.05 -21.51 -19.41
C LYS A 346 16.72 -20.56 -20.56
N HIS A 347 16.08 -19.41 -20.30
CA HIS A 347 15.82 -18.42 -21.34
C HIS A 347 17.10 -17.85 -21.96
N GLN A 348 18.15 -17.62 -21.16
CA GLN A 348 19.45 -17.20 -21.66
C GLN A 348 20.08 -18.26 -22.58
N GLN A 349 19.99 -19.53 -22.21
CA GLN A 349 20.47 -20.64 -23.02
C GLN A 349 19.70 -20.77 -24.34
N ASP A 350 18.37 -20.68 -24.29
CA ASP A 350 17.50 -20.75 -25.47
C ASP A 350 17.78 -19.59 -26.43
N ASN A 351 17.94 -18.36 -25.92
CA ASN A 351 18.32 -17.21 -26.72
C ASN A 351 19.71 -17.36 -27.35
N ALA A 352 20.69 -17.87 -26.59
CA ALA A 352 22.02 -18.15 -27.13
C ALA A 352 21.96 -19.19 -28.26
N LYS A 353 21.13 -20.23 -28.12
CA LYS A 353 20.91 -21.23 -29.17
C LYS A 353 20.24 -20.61 -30.39
N ALA A 354 19.16 -19.85 -30.21
CA ALA A 354 18.45 -19.18 -31.29
C ALA A 354 19.38 -18.23 -32.07
N ASN A 355 20.24 -17.48 -31.38
CA ASN A 355 21.22 -16.61 -32.03
C ASN A 355 22.25 -17.38 -32.87
N ARG A 356 22.70 -18.56 -32.40
CA ARG A 356 23.58 -19.43 -33.19
C ARG A 356 22.87 -19.96 -34.44
N ASP A 357 21.61 -20.37 -34.30
CA ASP A 357 20.80 -20.91 -35.41
C ASP A 357 20.51 -19.80 -36.45
N ILE A 358 20.17 -18.58 -36.01
CA ILE A 358 20.00 -17.41 -36.87
C ILE A 358 21.30 -17.11 -37.64
N LYS A 359 22.46 -17.17 -36.96
CA LYS A 359 23.75 -16.95 -37.62
C LYS A 359 24.00 -17.99 -38.72
N LYS A 360 23.82 -19.28 -38.42
CA LYS A 360 23.98 -20.36 -39.40
C LYS A 360 23.07 -20.17 -40.61
N LEU A 361 21.78 -19.91 -40.37
CA LEU A 361 20.82 -19.68 -41.46
C LEU A 361 21.16 -18.45 -42.30
N LYS A 362 21.73 -17.41 -41.69
CA LYS A 362 22.19 -16.22 -42.41
C LYS A 362 23.40 -16.52 -43.30
N ASP A 363 24.35 -17.31 -42.80
CA ASP A 363 25.52 -17.74 -43.56
C ASP A 363 25.13 -18.68 -44.72
N GLU A 364 24.20 -19.61 -44.49
CA GLU A 364 23.61 -20.49 -45.52
C GLU A 364 22.82 -19.72 -46.58
N LEU A 365 22.04 -18.72 -46.17
CA LEU A 365 21.30 -17.87 -47.11
C LEU A 365 22.27 -17.10 -48.01
N LYS A 366 23.35 -16.57 -47.44
CA LYS A 366 24.37 -15.84 -48.20
C LYS A 366 25.07 -16.74 -49.20
N SER A 367 25.53 -17.92 -48.79
CA SER A 367 26.19 -18.86 -49.72
C SER A 367 25.26 -19.31 -50.85
N SER A 368 23.96 -19.52 -50.55
CA SER A 368 22.96 -19.83 -51.57
C SER A 368 22.70 -18.66 -52.54
N GLN A 369 22.71 -17.41 -52.04
CA GLN A 369 22.60 -16.20 -52.86
C GLN A 369 23.81 -16.04 -53.79
N ASP A 370 25.03 -16.13 -53.24
CA ASP A 370 26.28 -16.03 -53.99
C ASP A 370 26.36 -17.12 -55.08
N GLN A 371 25.89 -18.33 -54.78
CA GLN A 371 25.84 -19.41 -55.77
C GLN A 371 24.84 -19.12 -56.90
N ARG A 372 23.64 -18.62 -56.57
CA ARG A 372 22.65 -18.24 -57.58
C ARG A 372 23.12 -17.11 -58.48
N GLU A 373 23.87 -16.16 -57.94
CA GLU A 373 24.46 -15.06 -58.72
C GLU A 373 25.46 -15.61 -59.74
N LYS A 374 26.39 -16.48 -59.31
CA LYS A 374 27.32 -17.17 -60.23
C LYS A 374 26.61 -17.98 -61.32
N ASP A 375 25.55 -18.69 -60.97
CA ASP A 375 24.80 -19.48 -61.93
C ASP A 375 24.01 -18.60 -62.93
N ASN A 376 23.50 -17.45 -62.48
CA ASN A 376 22.90 -16.45 -63.35
C ASN A 376 23.92 -15.84 -64.32
N ASP A 377 25.11 -15.48 -63.83
CA ASP A 377 26.19 -14.92 -64.67
C ASP A 377 26.60 -15.91 -65.77
N LYS A 378 26.72 -17.20 -65.43
CA LYS A 378 26.98 -18.27 -66.40
C LYS A 378 25.86 -18.38 -67.44
N ALA A 379 24.61 -18.41 -66.98
CA ALA A 379 23.45 -18.50 -67.86
C ALA A 379 23.36 -17.28 -68.79
N GLU A 380 23.68 -16.08 -68.30
CA GLU A 380 23.73 -14.86 -69.12
C GLU A 380 24.87 -14.92 -70.16
N GLY A 381 26.04 -15.42 -69.76
CA GLY A 381 27.14 -15.69 -70.68
C GLY A 381 26.76 -16.65 -71.81
N GLU A 382 26.06 -17.74 -71.48
CA GLU A 382 25.57 -18.72 -72.45
C GLU A 382 24.49 -18.15 -73.37
N ILE A 383 23.51 -17.41 -72.81
CA ILE A 383 22.51 -16.68 -73.61
C ILE A 383 23.19 -15.74 -74.61
N ASN A 384 24.22 -15.00 -74.18
CA ASN A 384 24.94 -14.07 -75.05
C ASN A 384 25.78 -14.79 -76.12
N ARG A 385 26.33 -15.97 -75.81
CA ARG A 385 26.97 -16.84 -76.79
C ARG A 385 25.97 -17.35 -77.83
N LEU A 386 24.86 -17.93 -77.40
CA LEU A 386 23.81 -18.44 -78.27
C LEU A 386 23.20 -17.34 -79.15
N LYS A 387 23.03 -16.12 -78.62
CA LYS A 387 22.59 -14.96 -79.42
C LYS A 387 23.58 -14.62 -80.54
N ARG A 388 24.89 -14.69 -80.28
CA ARG A 388 25.94 -14.46 -81.30
C ARG A 388 25.92 -15.55 -82.36
N GLU A 389 25.85 -16.81 -81.96
CA GLU A 389 25.75 -17.97 -82.86
C GLU A 389 24.48 -17.89 -83.74
N LEU A 390 23.33 -17.57 -83.13
CA LEU A 390 22.07 -17.40 -83.86
C LEU A 390 22.15 -16.26 -84.89
N LYS A 391 22.76 -15.13 -84.52
CA LYS A 391 22.98 -14.00 -85.45
C LYS A 391 23.89 -14.40 -86.61
N SER A 392 24.98 -15.11 -86.34
CA SER A 392 25.90 -15.61 -87.37
C SER A 392 25.20 -16.59 -88.31
N SER A 393 24.47 -17.56 -87.76
CA SER A 393 23.71 -18.55 -88.54
C SER A 393 22.64 -17.88 -89.41
N LYS A 394 21.91 -16.89 -88.87
CA LYS A 394 20.92 -16.12 -89.64
C LYS A 394 21.56 -15.35 -90.79
N ASN A 395 22.70 -14.70 -90.57
CA ASN A 395 23.44 -13.99 -91.61
C ASN A 395 23.93 -14.95 -92.71
N GLN A 396 24.46 -16.11 -92.31
CA GLN A 396 24.91 -17.15 -93.23
C GLN A 396 23.76 -17.67 -94.09
N HIS A 397 22.62 -18.04 -93.47
CA HIS A 397 21.43 -18.49 -94.18
C HIS A 397 20.91 -17.42 -95.16
N GLN A 398 20.95 -16.14 -94.76
CA GLN A 398 20.55 -15.05 -95.65
C GLN A 398 21.50 -14.92 -96.86
N GLN A 399 22.80 -15.06 -96.65
CA GLN A 399 23.79 -15.07 -97.73
C GLN A 399 23.58 -16.26 -98.68
N ASP A 400 23.41 -17.46 -98.14
CA ASP A 400 23.20 -18.67 -98.93
C ASP A 400 21.88 -18.63 -99.70
N SER A 401 20.81 -18.09 -99.10
CA SER A 401 19.55 -17.81 -99.81
C SER A 401 19.78 -16.86 -100.99
N THR A 402 20.50 -15.75 -100.80
CA THR A 402 20.75 -14.80 -101.90
C THR A 402 21.60 -15.40 -103.02
N LYS A 403 22.54 -16.31 -102.69
CA LYS A 403 23.31 -17.05 -103.70
C LYS A 403 22.41 -18.02 -104.47
N ALA A 404 21.57 -18.77 -103.77
CA ALA A 404 20.60 -19.67 -104.38
C ALA A 404 19.63 -18.92 -105.31
N ASP A 405 19.13 -17.75 -104.89
CA ASP A 405 18.27 -16.90 -105.72
C ASP A 405 18.95 -16.45 -107.01
N ARG A 406 20.25 -16.07 -106.94
CA ARG A 406 21.05 -15.71 -108.11
C ARG A 406 21.24 -16.90 -109.05
N GLU A 407 21.52 -18.08 -108.51
CA GLU A 407 21.71 -19.29 -109.32
C GLU A 407 20.41 -19.74 -109.98
N VAL A 408 19.28 -19.69 -109.27
CA VAL A 408 17.95 -19.94 -109.84
C VAL A 408 17.66 -18.96 -110.98
N LYS A 409 18.03 -17.68 -110.83
CA LYS A 409 17.88 -16.69 -111.89
C LYS A 409 18.73 -17.03 -113.11
N ARG A 410 20.01 -17.36 -112.91
CA ARG A 410 20.94 -17.78 -113.97
C ARG A 410 20.42 -19.00 -114.72
N LEU A 411 20.02 -20.05 -114.01
CA LEU A 411 19.46 -21.27 -114.59
C LEU A 411 18.15 -21.00 -115.36
N LYS A 412 17.30 -20.07 -114.89
CA LYS A 412 16.09 -19.66 -115.63
C LYS A 412 16.44 -18.93 -116.93
N GLU A 413 17.47 -18.08 -116.93
CA GLU A 413 17.95 -17.39 -118.12
C GLU A 413 18.58 -18.38 -119.12
N GLU A 414 19.41 -19.32 -118.65
CA GLU A 414 19.99 -20.40 -119.46
C GLU A 414 18.90 -21.33 -120.04
N LEU A 415 17.89 -21.69 -119.25
CA LEU A 415 16.75 -22.48 -119.72
C LEU A 415 15.98 -21.76 -120.83
N LYS A 416 15.72 -20.45 -120.67
CA LYS A 416 15.07 -19.63 -121.70
C LYS A 416 15.90 -19.58 -122.98
N SER A 417 17.22 -19.32 -122.88
CA SER A 417 18.07 -19.29 -124.07
C SER A 417 18.14 -20.65 -124.76
N SER A 418 18.16 -21.75 -124.00
CA SER A 418 18.11 -23.11 -124.55
C SER A 418 16.77 -23.41 -125.23
N GLN A 419 15.65 -22.95 -124.66
CA GLN A 419 14.32 -23.11 -125.26
C GLN A 419 14.19 -22.32 -126.58
N VAL A 420 14.68 -21.08 -126.61
CA VAL A 420 14.71 -20.25 -127.84
C VAL A 420 15.56 -20.92 -128.91
N LYS A 421 16.75 -21.41 -128.55
CA LYS A 421 17.62 -22.13 -129.48
C LYS A 421 16.94 -23.39 -130.02
N ARG A 422 16.29 -24.18 -129.16
CA ARG A 422 15.53 -25.37 -129.58
C ARG A 422 14.37 -25.01 -130.52
N GLN A 423 13.66 -23.90 -130.28
CA GLN A 423 12.61 -23.42 -131.18
C GLN A 423 13.18 -23.01 -132.54
N GLN A 424 14.30 -22.27 -132.57
CA GLN A 424 14.98 -21.89 -133.82
C GLN A 424 15.45 -23.11 -134.61
N ASP A 425 16.03 -24.11 -133.92
CA ASP A 425 16.48 -25.35 -134.55
C ASP A 425 15.28 -26.15 -135.10
N SER A 426 14.15 -26.17 -134.37
CA SER A 426 12.89 -26.76 -134.85
C SER A 426 12.34 -26.05 -136.08
N THR A 427 12.29 -24.72 -136.09
CA THR A 427 11.78 -23.96 -137.25
C THR A 427 12.65 -24.16 -138.48
N LYS A 428 13.98 -24.23 -138.30
CA LYS A 428 14.90 -24.54 -139.41
C LYS A 428 14.68 -25.95 -139.95
N ALA A 429 14.48 -26.94 -139.05
CA ALA A 429 14.16 -28.29 -139.46
C ALA A 429 12.81 -28.35 -140.21
N ASP A 430 11.79 -27.60 -139.78
CA ASP A 430 10.51 -27.51 -140.47
C ASP A 430 10.62 -26.83 -141.85
N GLU A 431 11.42 -25.76 -141.96
CA GLU A 431 11.75 -25.10 -143.24
C GLU A 431 12.46 -26.08 -144.20
N GLU A 432 13.41 -26.85 -143.69
CA GLU A 432 14.15 -27.85 -144.46
C GLU A 432 13.24 -29.02 -144.90
N ILE A 433 12.39 -29.52 -144.00
CA ILE A 433 11.35 -30.53 -144.32
C ILE A 433 10.41 -30.00 -145.40
N ASN A 434 9.97 -28.74 -145.32
CA ASN A 434 9.08 -28.14 -146.31
C ASN A 434 9.77 -27.93 -147.66
N ARG A 435 11.05 -27.53 -147.66
CA ARG A 435 11.87 -27.45 -148.88
C ARG A 435 11.98 -28.81 -149.56
N VAL A 436 12.35 -29.84 -148.79
CA VAL A 436 12.44 -31.22 -149.30
C VAL A 436 11.09 -31.72 -149.81
N LYS A 437 9.97 -31.42 -149.13
CA LYS A 437 8.62 -31.74 -149.62
C LYS A 437 8.28 -31.03 -150.93
N LYS A 438 8.73 -29.79 -151.12
CA LYS A 438 8.48 -29.01 -152.34
C LYS A 438 9.30 -29.54 -153.50
N GLU A 439 10.57 -29.89 -153.25
CA GLU A 439 11.44 -30.61 -154.19
C GLU A 439 10.82 -31.98 -154.56
N LEU A 440 10.30 -32.72 -153.57
CA LEU A 440 9.61 -34.01 -153.80
C LEU A 440 8.35 -33.87 -154.67
N LYS A 441 7.54 -32.82 -154.46
CA LYS A 441 6.38 -32.55 -155.32
C LYS A 441 6.77 -32.16 -156.75
N ALA A 442 7.82 -31.35 -156.93
CA ALA A 442 8.31 -30.97 -158.25
C ALA A 442 8.85 -32.18 -159.04
N SER A 443 9.31 -33.23 -158.36
CA SER A 443 9.71 -34.50 -158.99
C SER A 443 8.54 -35.47 -159.29
N GLN A 444 7.30 -35.17 -158.85
CA GLN A 444 6.12 -36.02 -159.07
C GLN A 444 5.20 -35.54 -160.21
N ASP A 445 5.43 -34.33 -160.76
CA ASP A 445 4.66 -33.75 -161.87
C ASP A 445 5.41 -33.78 -163.23
N LEU A 446 6.44 -34.64 -163.35
CA LEU A 446 7.17 -35.03 -164.58
C LEU A 446 7.03 -36.55 -164.77
#